data_AF-A0A5N5TB67-F1
#
_entry.id   AF-A0A5N5TB67-F1
#
_cell.length_a   1.000
_cell.length_b   1.000
_cell.length_c   1.000
_cell.angle_alpha   90.00
_cell.angle_beta   90.00
_cell.angle_gamma   90.00
#
_symmetry.space_group_name_H-M   'P 1'
#
loop_
_entity.id
_entity.type
_entity.pdbx_description
1 polymer ?
#
loop_
_entity_poly.entity_id
_entity_poly.type
_entity_poly.pdbx_seq_one_letter_code
_entity_poly.pdbx_strand_id
1 'polypeptide(L)'
;MRPYKMPKAHRYIRGEEEVHIDLLHRQYGIVVERMLRIVAHKLPFPAAVMTQEMIEKQREEEKRLEKENENRFTFKYIVQNNMMGSRFWAKKELDLKYFGKYD
;
A
#
# COMPACT_ATOMS: atom_id res chain seq x y z
N MET A 1 -9.14 -38.52 -16.26
CA MET A 1 -9.58 -37.42 -15.36
C MET A 1 -8.75 -36.18 -15.69
N ARG A 2 -9.36 -35.01 -15.94
CA ARG A 2 -8.57 -33.79 -16.20
C ARG A 2 -8.11 -33.20 -14.86
N PRO A 3 -6.82 -32.83 -14.69
CA PRO A 3 -6.34 -32.21 -13.46
C PRO A 3 -7.03 -30.85 -13.23
N TYR A 4 -7.25 -30.51 -11.95
CA TYR A 4 -7.90 -29.25 -11.58
C TYR A 4 -7.05 -28.06 -12.02
N LYS A 5 -7.66 -27.15 -12.78
CA LYS A 5 -7.05 -25.89 -13.19
C LYS A 5 -7.42 -24.81 -12.20
N MET A 6 -6.42 -24.25 -11.52
CA MET A 6 -6.65 -23.16 -10.58
C MET A 6 -7.15 -21.90 -11.31
N PRO A 7 -8.22 -21.26 -10.83
CA PRO A 7 -8.66 -19.97 -11.35
C PRO A 7 -7.65 -18.89 -10.98
N LYS A 8 -7.49 -17.88 -11.85
CA LYS A 8 -6.71 -16.69 -11.53
C LYS A 8 -7.43 -15.90 -10.45
N ALA A 9 -6.75 -15.62 -9.35
CA ALA A 9 -7.33 -14.95 -8.19
C ALA A 9 -6.63 -13.60 -7.98
N HIS A 10 -7.16 -12.55 -8.62
CA HIS A 10 -6.64 -11.17 -8.54
C HIS A 10 -6.69 -10.57 -7.12
N ARG A 11 -7.42 -11.19 -6.18
CA ARG A 11 -7.41 -10.78 -4.77
C ARG A 11 -6.04 -10.88 -4.12
N TYR A 12 -5.15 -11.75 -4.61
CA TYR A 12 -3.83 -11.95 -4.01
C TYR A 12 -2.83 -10.81 -4.28
N ILE A 13 -3.14 -9.94 -5.24
CA ILE A 13 -2.30 -8.78 -5.60
C ILE A 13 -2.89 -7.45 -5.14
N ARG A 14 -4.07 -7.46 -4.52
CA ARG A 14 -4.78 -6.23 -4.10
C ARG A 14 -4.61 -5.99 -2.61
N GLY A 15 -4.25 -4.77 -2.25
CA GLY A 15 -4.04 -4.34 -0.87
C GLY A 15 -2.57 -4.35 -0.46
N GLU A 16 -2.33 -4.16 0.83
CA GLU A 16 -0.99 -4.19 1.43
C GLU A 16 -0.44 -5.62 1.58
N GLU A 17 0.88 -5.75 1.53
CA GLU A 17 1.57 -7.02 1.80
C GLU A 17 1.72 -7.25 3.31
N GLU A 18 1.47 -8.47 3.79
CA GLU A 18 1.48 -8.79 5.24
C GLU A 18 2.80 -9.40 5.73
N VAL A 19 3.66 -9.94 4.84
CA VAL A 19 4.81 -10.79 5.23
C VAL A 19 6.18 -10.12 5.04
N HIS A 20 6.41 -9.34 3.97
CA HIS A 20 7.73 -8.77 3.65
C HIS A 20 7.77 -7.24 3.70
N ILE A 21 7.34 -6.66 4.81
CA ILE A 21 7.26 -5.19 4.98
C ILE A 21 8.52 -4.55 5.59
N ASP A 22 9.36 -5.33 6.28
CA ASP A 22 10.50 -4.81 7.04
C ASP A 22 11.84 -5.41 6.56
N LEU A 23 12.89 -4.59 6.60
CA LEU A 23 14.25 -5.00 6.26
C LEU A 23 14.90 -5.72 7.47
N LEU A 24 15.08 -7.03 7.38
CA LEU A 24 15.64 -7.86 8.46
C LEU A 24 17.00 -7.36 8.98
N HIS A 25 17.86 -6.87 8.08
CA HIS A 25 19.25 -6.53 8.41
C HIS A 25 19.51 -5.02 8.46
N ARG A 26 18.47 -4.17 8.52
CA ARG A 26 18.57 -2.69 8.53
C ARG A 26 19.59 -2.19 7.49
N GLN A 27 19.30 -2.43 6.22
CA GLN A 27 20.29 -2.21 5.17
C GLN A 27 20.42 -0.71 4.83
N TYR A 28 21.66 -0.20 4.85
CA TYR A 28 22.04 1.19 4.53
C TYR A 28 22.94 1.21 3.28
N GLY A 29 22.38 0.88 2.11
CA GLY A 29 23.19 0.62 0.91
C GLY A 29 23.20 1.76 -0.11
N ILE A 30 24.19 2.67 -0.08
CA ILE A 30 24.41 3.69 -1.12
C ILE A 30 24.97 3.04 -2.42
N VAL A 31 25.83 2.02 -2.28
CA VAL A 31 26.54 1.41 -3.41
C VAL A 31 25.60 0.68 -4.38
N VAL A 32 24.50 0.12 -3.88
CA VAL A 32 23.55 -0.67 -4.68
C VAL A 32 22.45 0.17 -5.31
N GLU A 33 22.29 1.44 -4.91
CA GLU A 33 21.16 2.29 -5.28
C GLU A 33 21.00 2.41 -6.81
N ARG A 34 22.11 2.67 -7.52
CA ARG A 34 22.10 2.85 -8.98
C ARG A 34 21.64 1.60 -9.71
N MET A 35 22.08 0.42 -9.26
CA MET A 35 21.70 -0.85 -9.87
C MET A 35 20.23 -1.16 -9.59
N LEU A 36 19.80 -1.03 -8.34
CA LEU A 36 18.41 -1.28 -7.95
C LEU A 36 17.44 -0.34 -8.65
N ARG A 37 17.83 0.91 -8.93
CA ARG A 37 17.00 1.86 -9.66
C ARG A 37 16.74 1.40 -11.11
N ILE A 38 17.75 0.86 -11.78
CA ILE A 38 17.59 0.28 -13.13
C ILE A 38 16.63 -0.91 -13.08
N VAL A 39 16.73 -1.75 -12.04
CA VAL A 39 15.82 -2.89 -11.85
C VAL A 39 14.40 -2.41 -11.58
N ALA A 40 14.21 -1.44 -10.70
CA ALA A 40 12.92 -0.87 -10.34
C ALA A 40 12.17 -0.32 -11.57
N HIS A 41 12.86 0.38 -12.47
CA HIS A 41 12.26 0.89 -13.71
C HIS A 41 11.83 -0.19 -14.72
N LYS A 42 12.36 -1.41 -14.61
CA LYS A 42 11.98 -2.52 -15.49
C LYS A 42 10.77 -3.30 -14.99
N LEU A 43 10.37 -3.10 -13.73
CA LEU A 43 9.25 -3.82 -13.15
C LEU A 43 7.92 -3.31 -13.73
N PRO A 44 6.90 -4.17 -13.89
CA PRO A 44 5.60 -3.80 -14.46
C PRO A 44 4.69 -3.04 -13.46
N PHE A 45 5.26 -2.55 -12.36
CA PHE A 45 4.57 -1.82 -11.31
C PHE A 45 5.52 -0.73 -10.76
N PRO A 46 4.97 0.36 -10.18
CA PRO A 46 5.80 1.41 -9.60
C PRO A 46 6.63 0.84 -8.44
N ALA A 47 7.95 0.91 -8.58
CA ALA A 47 8.90 0.46 -7.57
C ALA A 47 9.90 1.58 -7.26
N ALA A 48 10.26 1.69 -5.98
CA ALA A 48 11.26 2.64 -5.50
C ALA A 48 12.32 1.91 -4.69
N VAL A 49 13.56 2.36 -4.82
CA VAL A 49 14.66 1.90 -3.96
C VAL A 49 14.55 2.63 -2.64
N MET A 50 14.52 1.91 -1.53
CA MET A 50 14.41 2.50 -0.20
C MET A 50 15.42 1.89 0.77
N THR A 51 15.99 2.74 1.63
CA THR A 51 16.78 2.33 2.80
C THR A 51 15.90 2.30 4.04
N GLN A 52 16.40 1.71 5.13
CA GLN A 52 15.69 1.68 6.40
C GLN A 52 15.28 3.08 6.88
N GLU A 53 16.19 4.06 6.77
CA GLU A 53 15.94 5.45 7.17
C GLU A 53 14.85 6.11 6.32
N MET A 54 14.84 5.84 5.01
CA MET A 54 13.80 6.36 4.12
C MET A 54 12.41 5.81 4.48
N ILE A 55 12.33 4.52 4.80
CA ILE A 55 11.08 3.87 5.21
C ILE A 55 10.55 4.50 6.50
N GLU A 56 11.42 4.68 7.50
CA GLU A 56 11.05 5.27 8.79
C GLU A 56 10.59 6.73 8.62
N LYS A 57 11.31 7.51 7.81
CA LYS A 57 10.93 8.90 7.49
C LYS A 57 9.59 9.00 6.78
N GLN A 58 9.31 8.13 5.82
CA GLN A 58 8.01 8.08 5.16
C GLN A 58 6.88 7.74 6.15
N ARG A 59 7.09 6.73 7.01
CA ARG A 59 6.12 6.34 8.06
C ARG A 59 5.87 7.48 9.04
N GLU A 60 6.88 8.26 9.39
CA GLU A 60 6.74 9.43 10.27
C GLU A 60 6.00 10.58 9.58
N GLU A 61 6.35 10.88 8.34
CA GLU A 61 5.70 11.90 7.53
C GLU A 61 4.21 11.60 7.32
N GLU A 62 3.84 10.36 7.01
CA GLU A 62 2.45 9.92 6.91
C GLU A 62 1.68 10.16 8.24
N LYS A 63 2.29 9.79 9.38
CA LYS A 63 1.69 10.03 10.70
C LYS A 63 1.57 11.51 11.03
N ARG A 64 2.54 12.33 10.61
CA ARG A 64 2.51 13.78 10.78
C ARG A 64 1.37 14.38 9.97
N LEU A 65 1.29 14.05 8.68
CA LEU A 65 0.23 14.49 7.79
C LEU A 65 -1.16 14.06 8.28
N GLU A 66 -1.31 12.84 8.81
CA GLU A 66 -2.58 12.39 9.39
C GLU A 66 -3.00 13.21 10.61
N LYS A 67 -2.06 13.60 11.47
CA LYS A 67 -2.31 14.44 12.66
C LYS A 67 -2.57 15.90 12.32
N GLU A 68 -1.83 16.43 11.35
CA GLU A 68 -1.94 17.82 10.89
C GLU A 68 -3.14 18.03 9.96
N ASN A 69 -3.80 16.96 9.51
CA ASN A 69 -4.95 17.06 8.65
C ASN A 69 -6.12 17.80 9.34
N GLU A 70 -6.29 19.07 8.98
CA GLU A 70 -7.36 19.94 9.47
C GLU A 70 -8.73 19.56 8.89
N ASN A 71 -8.76 18.80 7.78
CA ASN A 71 -10.00 18.41 7.15
C ASN A 71 -10.80 17.48 8.07
N ARG A 72 -11.97 17.97 8.49
CA ARG A 72 -12.91 17.24 9.35
C ARG A 72 -13.46 15.97 8.70
N PHE A 73 -13.49 15.91 7.36
CA PHE A 73 -14.04 14.80 6.61
C PHE A 73 -12.94 13.96 5.98
N THR A 74 -12.43 12.99 6.74
CA THR A 74 -11.51 11.99 6.20
C THR A 74 -12.28 10.89 5.47
N PHE A 75 -11.65 10.29 4.45
CA PHE A 75 -12.27 9.18 3.70
C PHE A 75 -12.64 8.01 4.63
N LYS A 76 -11.77 7.71 5.59
CA LYS A 76 -12.02 6.76 6.67
C LYS A 76 -13.32 7.08 7.41
N TYR A 77 -13.50 8.33 7.84
CA TYR A 77 -14.70 8.76 8.57
C TYR A 77 -15.97 8.65 7.72
N ILE A 78 -15.93 9.06 6.45
CA ILE A 78 -17.08 9.01 5.53
C ILE A 78 -17.57 7.57 5.30
N VAL A 79 -16.65 6.65 5.01
CA VAL A 79 -16.98 5.25 4.68
C VAL A 79 -17.43 4.47 5.92
N GLN A 80 -16.77 4.68 7.06
CA GLN A 80 -17.13 4.00 8.32
C GLN A 80 -18.54 4.37 8.76
N ASN A 81 -18.88 5.66 8.75
CA ASN A 81 -20.20 6.15 9.16
C ASN A 81 -21.27 6.03 8.07
N ASN A 82 -20.95 5.46 6.90
CA ASN A 82 -21.85 5.37 5.75
C ASN A 82 -22.51 6.73 5.42
N MET A 83 -21.72 7.82 5.49
CA MET A 83 -22.25 9.16 5.25
C MET A 83 -22.81 9.24 3.83
N MET A 84 -24.03 9.79 3.70
CA MET A 84 -24.74 9.91 2.43
C MET A 84 -24.91 8.59 1.65
N GLY A 85 -24.90 7.43 2.33
CA GLY A 85 -25.01 6.14 1.65
C GLY A 85 -23.77 5.76 0.83
N SER A 86 -22.58 6.29 1.18
CA SER A 86 -21.32 6.04 0.47
C SER A 86 -20.99 4.55 0.26
N ARG A 87 -21.46 3.65 1.14
CA ARG A 87 -21.22 2.20 1.02
C ARG A 87 -21.86 1.56 -0.21
N PHE A 88 -22.86 2.18 -0.83
CA PHE A 88 -23.44 1.65 -2.07
C PHE A 88 -22.49 1.80 -3.26
N TRP A 89 -21.57 2.76 -3.18
CA TRP A 89 -20.62 3.08 -4.25
C TRP A 89 -19.20 2.61 -3.94
N ALA A 90 -18.86 2.46 -2.67
CA ALA A 90 -17.56 1.95 -2.23
C ALA A 90 -17.42 0.44 -2.52
N LYS A 91 -16.22 0.00 -2.92
CA LYS A 91 -15.84 -1.40 -3.03
C LYS A 91 -15.84 -2.01 -1.63
N LYS A 92 -16.95 -2.68 -1.28
CA LYS A 92 -17.28 -3.11 0.10
C LYS A 92 -16.16 -3.78 0.89
N GLU A 93 -15.30 -4.57 0.25
CA GLU A 93 -14.22 -5.29 0.95
C GLU A 93 -12.91 -4.48 1.02
N LEU A 94 -12.57 -3.75 -0.06
CA LEU A 94 -11.32 -3.00 -0.18
C LEU A 94 -11.40 -1.65 0.55
N ASP A 95 -12.41 -0.84 0.26
CA ASP A 95 -12.50 0.54 0.77
C ASP A 95 -12.77 0.58 2.26
N LEU A 96 -13.41 -0.44 2.83
CA LEU A 96 -13.61 -0.56 4.27
C LEU A 96 -12.35 -1.00 5.01
N LYS A 97 -11.43 -1.73 4.36
CA LYS A 97 -10.17 -2.17 4.95
C LYS A 97 -9.08 -1.11 4.80
N TYR A 98 -8.98 -0.53 3.60
CA TYR A 98 -7.86 0.30 3.19
C TYR A 98 -8.17 1.79 3.05
N PHE A 99 -9.44 2.19 3.13
CA PHE A 99 -9.86 3.59 3.13
C PHE A 99 -9.30 4.40 1.95
N GLY A 100 -9.41 3.86 0.73
CA GLY A 100 -9.03 4.56 -0.50
C GLY A 100 -7.53 4.63 -0.78
N LYS A 101 -6.71 3.93 0.01
CA LYS A 101 -5.27 3.80 -0.25
C LYS A 101 -4.93 2.84 -1.41
N TYR A 102 -5.81 1.90 -1.72
CA TYR A 102 -5.63 0.90 -2.77
C TYR A 102 -6.92 0.73 -3.59
N ASP A 103 -6.78 0.44 -4.88
CA ASP A 103 -7.88 0.30 -5.85
C ASP A 103 -8.07 -1.12 -6.42
#